data_AF-A0A956NWT7-F1
#
_entry.id   AF-A0A956NWT7-F1
#
_cell.length_a   1.000
_cell.length_b   1.000
_cell.length_c   1.000
_cell.angle_alpha   90.00
_cell.angle_beta   90.00
_cell.angle_gamma   90.00
#
_symmetry.space_group_name_H-M   'P 1'
#
loop_
_entity.id
_entity.type
_entity.pdbx_description
1 polymer ?
#
loop_
_entity_poly.entity_id
_entity_poly.type
_entity_poly.pdbx_seq_one_letter_code
_entity_poly.pdbx_strand_id
1 'polypeptide(L)'
;MADSLLNKNKSTGKRNLLDRKESVKPKEVFDRSSLFTVDESKKNDSIPSKEVVTKKQKGKNTTIRCSTDISYRLNAIVTSFSLDSVNELLDILLDDYEASLTADEQREIKTLLAVYRRKSSK
;
A
#
# COMPACT_ATOMS: atom_id res chain seq x y z
N MET A 1 7.19 28.83 -78.60
CA MET A 1 6.78 30.09 -77.94
C MET A 1 5.57 29.79 -77.07
N ALA A 2 5.79 29.28 -75.87
CA ALA A 2 4.75 28.93 -74.92
C ALA A 2 5.39 28.81 -73.55
N ASP A 3 5.56 29.93 -72.84
CA ASP A 3 5.80 29.92 -71.41
C ASP A 3 5.56 31.33 -70.87
N SER A 4 4.43 31.50 -70.19
CA SER A 4 4.18 32.41 -69.06
C SER A 4 2.70 32.82 -69.01
N LEU A 5 1.84 31.86 -68.63
CA LEU A 5 0.41 32.11 -68.35
C LEU A 5 -0.03 31.61 -66.97
N LEU A 6 0.89 31.48 -66.01
CA LEU A 6 0.55 30.98 -64.66
C LEU A 6 0.98 31.88 -63.50
N ASN A 7 1.26 33.17 -63.74
CA ASN A 7 1.61 34.07 -62.64
C ASN A 7 0.86 35.41 -62.68
N LYS A 8 -0.47 35.34 -62.58
CA LYS A 8 -1.33 36.48 -62.24
C LYS A 8 -2.42 36.01 -61.29
N ASN A 9 -2.06 35.77 -60.03
CA ASN A 9 -2.96 35.73 -58.87
C ASN A 9 -2.16 35.90 -57.56
N LYS A 10 -1.19 36.82 -57.57
CA LYS A 10 -0.76 37.51 -56.34
C LYS A 10 -1.56 38.81 -56.29
N SER A 11 -2.22 39.06 -55.16
CA SER A 11 -3.01 40.26 -54.85
C SER A 11 -4.45 40.34 -55.41
N THR A 12 -5.36 39.56 -54.80
CA THR A 12 -6.70 40.08 -54.46
C THR A 12 -7.22 39.26 -53.28
N GLY A 13 -7.40 39.93 -52.14
CA GLY A 13 -7.73 39.33 -50.86
C GLY A 13 -8.94 38.40 -50.92
N LYS A 14 -8.68 37.10 -50.72
CA LYS A 14 -9.70 36.20 -50.21
C LYS A 14 -10.03 36.68 -48.80
N ARG A 15 -11.09 37.47 -48.69
CA ARG A 15 -11.74 37.79 -47.42
C ARG A 15 -12.08 36.45 -46.77
N ASN A 16 -11.32 36.04 -45.76
CA ASN A 16 -11.66 34.91 -44.91
C ASN A 16 -12.95 35.31 -44.17
N LEU A 17 -14.10 34.99 -44.75
CA LEU A 17 -15.41 35.44 -44.24
C LEU A 17 -15.77 34.76 -42.91
N LEU A 18 -14.98 33.78 -42.48
CA LEU A 18 -15.08 33.12 -41.19
C LEU A 18 -13.66 33.02 -40.62
N ASP A 19 -13.38 33.80 -39.58
CA ASP A 19 -12.21 33.56 -38.74
C ASP A 19 -12.38 32.21 -38.08
N ARG A 20 -11.60 31.22 -38.54
CA ARG A 20 -11.54 29.91 -37.91
C ARG A 20 -10.90 30.11 -36.55
N LYS A 21 -11.73 30.21 -35.50
CA LYS A 21 -11.23 30.16 -34.12
C LYS A 21 -10.44 28.87 -33.95
N GLU A 22 -9.35 28.96 -33.19
CA GLU A 22 -8.53 27.80 -32.86
C GLU A 22 -9.41 26.68 -32.32
N SER A 23 -9.12 25.44 -32.73
CA SER A 23 -9.87 24.28 -32.28
C SER A 23 -9.81 24.20 -30.76
N VAL A 24 -10.97 24.33 -30.11
CA VAL A 24 -11.07 24.24 -28.65
C VAL A 24 -10.79 22.79 -28.27
N LYS A 25 -9.56 22.51 -27.83
CA LYS A 25 -9.23 21.23 -27.23
C LYS A 25 -9.96 21.13 -25.88
N PRO A 26 -10.48 19.95 -25.53
CA PRO A 26 -11.07 19.73 -24.22
C PRO A 26 -10.03 20.05 -23.14
N LYS A 27 -10.48 20.74 -22.07
CA LYS A 27 -9.60 21.18 -20.98
C LYS A 27 -8.96 20.01 -20.23
N GLU A 28 -9.64 18.87 -20.19
CA GLU A 28 -9.14 17.68 -19.53
C GLU A 28 -9.39 16.47 -20.45
N VAL A 29 -8.30 15.79 -20.79
CA VAL A 29 -8.33 14.50 -21.50
C VAL A 29 -8.02 13.45 -20.46
N PHE A 30 -8.95 12.50 -20.28
CA PHE A 30 -8.77 11.41 -19.33
C PHE A 30 -7.62 10.50 -19.81
N ASP A 31 -6.50 10.54 -19.08
CA ASP A 31 -5.36 9.67 -19.33
C ASP A 31 -5.30 8.56 -18.27
N ARG A 32 -5.33 7.30 -18.71
CA ARG A 32 -5.29 6.13 -17.83
C ARG A 32 -3.94 5.97 -17.12
N SER A 33 -2.89 6.62 -17.61
CA SER A 33 -1.57 6.64 -16.94
C SER A 33 -1.57 7.50 -15.67
N SER A 34 -2.49 8.46 -15.55
CA SER A 34 -2.68 9.30 -14.36
C SER A 34 -3.33 8.55 -13.18
N LEU A 35 -3.94 7.39 -13.40
CA LEU A 35 -4.63 6.64 -12.34
C LEU A 35 -3.65 5.97 -11.36
N PHE A 36 -2.40 5.76 -11.76
CA PHE A 36 -1.43 4.96 -11.00
C PHE A 36 -0.16 5.72 -10.62
N THR A 37 -0.04 7.00 -10.96
CA THR A 37 1.12 7.81 -10.61
C THR A 37 0.76 8.70 -9.43
N VAL A 38 1.27 8.38 -8.25
CA VAL A 38 1.18 9.27 -7.08
C VAL A 38 2.07 10.47 -7.36
N ASP A 39 1.47 11.62 -7.65
CA ASP A 39 2.19 12.90 -7.70
C ASP A 39 2.69 13.25 -6.28
N GLU A 40 3.98 13.03 -6.01
CA GLU A 40 4.60 13.37 -4.72
C GLU A 40 4.68 14.89 -4.47
N SER A 41 4.42 15.71 -5.47
CA SER A 41 4.55 17.17 -5.43
C SER A 41 3.32 17.92 -4.87
N LYS A 42 2.20 17.23 -4.56
CA LYS A 42 0.98 17.85 -4.00
C LYS A 42 0.66 17.45 -2.55
N LYS A 43 1.62 16.92 -1.79
CA LYS A 43 1.45 16.61 -0.36
C LYS A 43 1.97 17.73 0.54
N ASN A 44 1.37 18.93 0.51
CA ASN A 44 1.74 19.95 1.50
C ASN A 44 0.58 20.65 2.23
N ASP A 45 -0.68 20.37 1.93
CA ASP A 45 -1.79 20.97 2.69
C ASP A 45 -2.88 19.94 3.01
N SER A 46 -2.61 19.10 3.99
CA SER A 46 -3.64 18.57 4.90
C SER A 46 -2.94 17.76 5.99
N ILE A 47 -3.15 18.18 7.22
CA ILE A 47 -2.81 17.44 8.42
C ILE A 47 -3.83 16.30 8.54
N PRO A 48 -3.43 15.03 8.50
CA PRO A 48 -4.01 14.04 9.37
C PRO A 48 -3.02 13.80 10.51
N SER A 49 -3.57 13.80 11.72
CA SER A 49 -2.96 13.31 12.94
C SER A 49 -1.84 12.30 12.67
N LYS A 50 -0.60 12.70 12.97
CA LYS A 50 0.48 11.74 13.22
C LYS A 50 0.09 10.95 14.46
N GLU A 51 -0.73 9.93 14.29
CA GLU A 51 -0.67 8.77 15.16
C GLU A 51 0.80 8.38 15.19
N VAL A 52 1.36 8.44 16.38
CA VAL A 52 2.71 7.97 16.64
C VAL A 52 2.66 6.48 16.33
N VAL A 53 2.98 6.12 15.09
CA VAL A 53 3.32 4.75 14.71
C VAL A 53 4.59 4.46 15.50
N THR A 54 4.40 4.03 16.74
CA THR A 54 5.44 3.37 17.51
C THR A 54 5.92 2.28 16.58
N LYS A 55 7.16 2.43 16.08
CA LYS A 55 7.80 1.39 15.29
C LYS A 55 7.86 0.17 16.20
N LYS A 56 6.84 -0.69 16.13
CA LYS A 56 6.80 -1.99 16.82
C LYS A 56 8.15 -2.61 16.48
N GLN A 57 8.96 -2.86 17.51
CA GLN A 57 10.31 -3.36 17.31
C GLN A 57 10.21 -4.57 16.39
N LYS A 58 10.89 -4.51 15.23
CA LYS A 58 10.84 -5.58 14.24
C LYS A 58 11.51 -6.79 14.88
N GLY A 59 10.71 -7.64 15.51
CA GLY A 59 11.15 -8.89 16.10
C GLY A 59 11.79 -9.76 15.03
N LYS A 60 12.67 -10.67 15.45
CA LYS A 60 13.16 -11.72 14.55
C LYS A 60 11.99 -12.67 14.29
N ASN A 61 11.59 -12.80 13.02
CA ASN A 61 10.56 -13.75 12.64
C ASN A 61 11.16 -15.15 12.51
N THR A 62 10.45 -16.14 13.01
CA THR A 62 10.75 -17.56 12.81
C THR A 62 9.55 -18.23 12.13
N THR A 63 9.79 -19.36 11.47
CA THR A 63 8.72 -20.12 10.79
C THR A 63 8.35 -21.33 11.63
N ILE A 64 7.10 -21.38 12.10
CA ILE A 64 6.53 -22.54 12.77
C ILE A 64 5.80 -23.38 11.71
N ARG A 65 6.18 -24.66 11.59
CA ARG A 65 5.46 -25.62 10.73
C ARG A 65 4.25 -26.14 11.48
N CYS A 66 3.08 -26.01 10.88
CA CYS A 66 1.80 -26.53 11.39
C CYS A 66 1.10 -27.36 10.31
N SER A 67 0.07 -28.12 10.70
CA SER A 67 -0.78 -28.83 9.75
C SER A 67 -1.62 -27.84 8.94
N THR A 68 -2.03 -28.25 7.74
CA THR A 68 -2.81 -27.41 6.81
C THR A 68 -4.17 -27.01 7.38
N ASP A 69 -4.81 -27.89 8.14
CA ASP A 69 -6.09 -27.59 8.78
C ASP A 69 -5.95 -26.47 9.83
N ILE A 70 -4.89 -26.53 10.65
CA ILE A 70 -4.62 -25.51 11.67
C ILE A 70 -4.32 -24.16 11.02
N SER A 71 -3.54 -24.13 9.92
CA SER A 71 -3.22 -22.87 9.25
C SER A 71 -4.46 -22.20 8.66
N TYR A 72 -5.38 -22.98 8.09
CA TYR A 72 -6.67 -22.47 7.61
C TYR A 72 -7.53 -21.93 8.74
N ARG A 73 -7.60 -22.64 9.88
CA ARG A 73 -8.33 -22.18 11.07
C ARG A 73 -7.76 -20.87 11.62
N LEU A 74 -6.44 -20.76 11.75
CA LEU A 74 -5.79 -19.52 12.21
C LEU A 74 -6.11 -18.35 11.27
N ASN A 75 -5.99 -18.55 9.96
CA ASN A 75 -6.30 -17.51 8.98
C ASN A 75 -7.77 -17.10 8.99
N ALA A 76 -8.69 -18.07 9.15
CA ALA A 76 -10.12 -17.80 9.24
C ALA A 76 -10.47 -16.97 10.48
N ILE A 77 -9.86 -17.28 11.63
CA ILE A 77 -10.04 -16.53 12.87
C ILE A 77 -9.50 -15.11 12.71
N VAL A 78 -8.26 -14.94 12.25
CA VAL A 78 -7.66 -13.61 12.03
C VAL A 78 -8.55 -12.75 11.12
N THR A 79 -9.08 -13.35 10.04
CA THR A 79 -9.96 -12.65 9.10
C THR A 79 -11.31 -12.29 9.74
N SER A 80 -11.89 -13.17 10.55
CA SER A 80 -13.21 -12.98 11.15
C SER A 80 -13.21 -11.94 12.28
N PHE A 81 -12.13 -11.90 13.07
CA PHE A 81 -11.97 -10.98 14.19
C PHE A 81 -11.20 -9.72 13.84
N SER A 82 -10.83 -9.53 12.56
CA SER A 82 -10.09 -8.36 12.06
C SER A 82 -8.82 -8.06 12.87
N LEU A 83 -8.07 -9.10 13.23
CA LEU A 83 -6.78 -8.96 13.93
C LEU A 83 -5.70 -8.50 12.95
N ASP A 84 -4.71 -7.74 13.44
CA ASP A 84 -3.63 -7.20 12.59
C ASP A 84 -2.71 -8.31 12.07
N SER A 85 -2.55 -9.39 12.84
CA SER A 85 -1.62 -10.48 12.55
C SER A 85 -2.00 -11.80 13.21
N VAL A 86 -1.56 -12.91 12.61
CA VAL A 86 -1.57 -14.23 13.27
C VAL A 86 -0.77 -14.21 14.58
N ASN A 87 0.29 -13.38 14.68
CA ASN A 87 1.05 -13.26 15.92
C ASN A 87 0.22 -12.67 17.06
N GLU A 88 -0.63 -11.67 16.77
CA GLU A 88 -1.51 -11.07 17.78
C GLU A 88 -2.53 -12.08 18.30
N LEU A 89 -3.10 -12.90 17.40
CA LEU A 89 -3.95 -14.02 17.80
C LEU A 89 -3.22 -14.99 18.72
N LEU A 90 -1.98 -15.35 18.36
CA LEU A 90 -1.19 -16.29 19.16
C LEU A 90 -0.80 -15.72 20.51
N ASP A 91 -0.47 -14.43 20.59
CA ASP A 91 -0.16 -13.76 21.86
C ASP A 91 -1.36 -13.82 22.82
N ILE A 92 -2.56 -13.51 22.34
CA ILE A 92 -3.80 -13.59 23.14
C ILE A 92 -4.04 -15.02 23.62
N LEU A 93 -3.95 -16.01 22.71
CA LEU A 93 -4.18 -17.41 23.07
C LEU A 93 -3.14 -17.95 24.06
N LEU A 94 -1.89 -17.50 23.95
CA LEU A 94 -0.83 -17.87 24.89
C LEU A 94 -1.06 -17.23 26.25
N ASP A 95 -1.41 -15.94 26.31
CA ASP A 95 -1.69 -15.24 27.56
C ASP A 95 -2.88 -15.88 28.30
N ASP A 96 -3.95 -16.23 27.57
CA ASP A 96 -5.12 -16.93 28.12
C ASP A 96 -4.74 -18.32 28.65
N TYR A 97 -3.89 -19.05 27.94
CA TYR A 97 -3.44 -20.37 28.37
C TYR A 97 -2.51 -20.29 29.58
N GLU A 98 -1.56 -19.35 29.60
CA GLU A 98 -0.67 -19.10 30.74
C GLU A 98 -1.45 -18.70 31.99
N ALA A 99 -2.52 -17.91 31.85
CA ALA A 99 -3.40 -17.53 32.94
C ALA A 99 -4.20 -18.72 33.52
N SER A 100 -4.46 -19.75 32.71
CA SER A 100 -5.17 -20.96 33.13
C SER A 100 -4.30 -21.98 33.88
N LEU A 101 -2.97 -21.84 33.80
CA LEU A 101 -2.01 -22.78 34.38
C LEU A 101 -1.84 -22.62 35.89
N THR A 102 -1.37 -23.69 36.55
CA THR A 102 -1.01 -23.63 37.97
C THR A 102 0.29 -22.84 38.19
N ALA A 103 0.49 -22.34 39.42
CA ALA A 103 1.66 -21.53 39.75
C ALA A 103 3.00 -22.27 39.55
N ASP A 104 3.01 -23.60 39.71
CA ASP A 104 4.21 -24.41 39.50
C ASP A 104 4.52 -24.59 38.01
N GLU A 105 3.50 -24.86 37.18
CA GLU A 105 3.66 -24.95 35.72
C GLU A 105 4.09 -23.60 35.11
N GLN A 106 3.53 -22.48 35.60
CA GLN A 106 3.97 -21.13 35.21
C GLN A 106 5.45 -20.89 35.54
N ARG A 107 5.91 -21.35 36.71
CA ARG A 107 7.34 -21.25 37.08
C ARG A 107 8.20 -22.07 36.14
N GLU A 108 7.79 -23.29 35.80
CA GLU A 108 8.52 -24.14 34.86
C GLU A 108 8.65 -23.47 33.48
N ILE A 109 7.54 -22.99 32.91
CA ILE A 109 7.54 -22.29 31.62
C ILE A 109 8.48 -21.08 31.65
N LYS A 110 8.42 -20.28 32.72
CA LYS A 110 9.30 -19.11 32.89
C LYS A 110 10.77 -19.50 32.90
N THR A 111 11.14 -20.62 33.53
CA THR A 111 12.51 -21.11 33.52
C THR A 111 12.96 -21.57 32.12
N LEU A 112 12.10 -22.26 31.37
CA LEU A 112 12.38 -22.69 30.00
C LEU A 112 12.58 -21.49 29.06
N LEU A 113 11.74 -20.47 29.18
CA LEU A 113 11.87 -19.22 28.42
C LEU A 113 13.21 -18.52 28.70
N ALA A 114 13.66 -18.50 29.96
CA ALA A 114 14.95 -17.91 30.32
C ALA A 114 16.12 -18.66 29.65
N VAL A 115 16.05 -20.00 29.60
CA VAL A 115 17.05 -20.84 28.92
C VAL A 115 17.07 -20.56 27.42
N TYR A 116 15.90 -20.49 26.76
CA TYR A 116 15.82 -20.21 25.32
C TYR A 116 16.36 -18.82 24.96
N ARG A 117 16.03 -17.79 25.74
CA ARG A 117 16.56 -16.43 25.55
C ARG A 117 18.08 -16.42 25.67
N ARG A 118 18.63 -17.14 26.64
CA ARG A 118 20.09 -17.27 26.82
C ARG A 118 20.75 -17.97 25.63
N LYS A 119 20.12 -19.01 25.09
CA LYS A 119 20.61 -19.73 23.91
C LYS A 119 20.57 -18.88 22.64
N SER A 120 19.52 -18.06 22.47
CA SER A 120 19.37 -17.18 21.32
C SER A 120 20.28 -15.94 21.34
N SER A 121 20.87 -15.61 22.50
CA SER A 121 21.78 -14.47 22.65
C SER A 121 23.25 -14.83 22.38
N LYS A 122 23.59 -16.12 22.26
CA LYS A 122 24.90 -16.59 21.79
C LYS A 122 24.90 -16.66 20.27
#